data_AF-A0A7V2JH85-F1
#
_entry.id   AF-A0A7V2JH85-F1
#
_cell.length_a   1.000
_cell.length_b   1.000
_cell.length_c   1.000
_cell.angle_alpha   90.00
_cell.angle_beta   90.00
_cell.angle_gamma   90.00
#
_symmetry.space_group_name_H-M   'P 1'
#
loop_
_entity.id
_entity.type
_entity.pdbx_description
1 polymer ?
#
loop_
_entity_poly.entity_id
_entity_poly.type
_entity_poly.pdbx_seq_one_letter_code
_entity_poly.pdbx_strand_id
1 'polypeptide(L)' 'TQLGTLTFAIRQHHLEDILLVSEDESHAAMELIWSRLKLVVEPSGAVVLAALLKHRDLFAGQRVGLVVSGGNANISNFIP' A
#
# COMPACT_ATOMS: atom_id res chain seq x y z
N THR A 1 17.34 -0.62 -5.19
CA THR A 1 17.62 0.17 -3.99
C THR A 1 18.13 -0.74 -2.88
N GLN A 2 19.12 -0.29 -2.10
CA GLN A 2 19.63 -1.03 -0.94
C GLN A 2 18.89 -0.60 0.33
N LEU A 3 18.66 -1.54 1.24
CA LEU A 3 18.05 -1.25 2.54
C LEU A 3 19.04 -0.53 3.47
N GLY A 4 18.56 0.45 4.23
CA GLY A 4 19.38 1.12 5.25
C GLY A 4 19.75 0.18 6.40
N THR A 5 21.00 0.21 6.84
CA THR A 5 21.53 -0.68 7.89
C THR A 5 20.73 -0.60 9.19
N LEU A 6 20.43 0.63 9.65
CA LEU A 6 19.69 0.86 10.88
C LEU A 6 18.24 0.36 10.78
N THR A 7 17.53 0.70 9.71
CA THR A 7 16.13 0.27 9.55
C THR A 7 16.03 -1.22 9.31
N PHE A 8 17.01 -1.85 8.67
CA PHE A 8 17.04 -3.30 8.51
C PHE A 8 17.18 -4.02 9.85
N ALA A 9 18.10 -3.57 10.72
CA ALA A 9 18.26 -4.14 12.06
C ALA A 9 16.99 -4.02 12.91
N ILE A 10 16.32 -2.85 12.89
CA ILE A 10 15.04 -2.65 13.59
C ILE A 10 13.97 -3.59 13.03
N ARG A 11 13.84 -3.68 11.71
CA ARG A 11 12.82 -4.53 11.07
C ARG A 11 12.98 -6.01 11.40
N GLN A 12 14.21 -6.52 11.51
CA GLN A 12 14.43 -7.93 11.88
C GLN A 12 13.82 -8.32 13.23
N HIS A 13 13.64 -7.38 14.16
CA HIS A 13 13.16 -7.67 15.51
C HIS A 13 11.69 -7.34 15.72
N HIS A 14 11.10 -6.51 14.87
CA HIS A 14 9.77 -5.93 15.10
C HIS A 14 8.76 -6.18 13.99
N LEU A 15 9.20 -6.67 12.83
CA LEU A 15 8.34 -6.90 11.68
C LEU A 15 7.90 -8.36 11.69
N GLU A 16 6.59 -8.60 11.65
CA GLU A 16 6.02 -9.95 11.65
C GLU A 16 6.09 -10.61 10.28
N ASP A 17 5.76 -9.89 9.20
CA ASP A 17 5.78 -10.42 7.85
C ASP A 17 5.88 -9.32 6.76
N ILE A 18 6.34 -9.71 5.56
CA ILE A 18 6.44 -8.84 4.38
C ILE A 18 5.52 -9.40 3.28
N LEU A 19 4.43 -8.68 3.02
CA LEU A 19 3.51 -9.00 1.92
C LEU A 19 3.92 -8.28 0.64
N LEU A 20 3.91 -9.01 -0.47
CA LEU A 20 4.28 -8.50 -1.79
C LEU A 20 3.04 -8.27 -2.66
N VAL A 21 3.03 -7.13 -3.35
CA VAL A 21 2.01 -6.77 -4.33
C VAL A 21 2.66 -6.43 -5.66
N SER A 22 1.96 -6.72 -6.75
CA SER A 22 2.33 -6.31 -8.09
C SER A 22 2.01 -4.83 -8.33
N GLU A 23 2.58 -4.29 -9.41
CA GLU A 23 2.24 -2.94 -9.86
C GLU A 23 0.75 -2.81 -10.19
N ASP A 24 0.17 -3.79 -10.90
CA ASP A 24 -1.25 -3.79 -11.27
C ASP A 24 -2.17 -3.79 -10.03
N GLU A 25 -1.85 -4.60 -9.01
CA GLU A 25 -2.58 -4.62 -7.73
C GLU A 25 -2.51 -3.26 -7.03
N SER A 26 -1.36 -2.59 -7.10
CA SER A 26 -1.15 -1.27 -6.50
C SER A 26 -1.94 -0.18 -7.21
N HIS A 27 -1.98 -0.21 -8.55
CA HIS A 27 -2.79 0.72 -9.35
C HIS A 27 -4.29 0.51 -9.13
N ALA A 28 -4.76 -0.74 -9.12
CA ALA A 28 -6.17 -1.05 -8.85
C ALA A 28 -6.59 -0.59 -7.44
N ALA A 29 -5.73 -0.76 -6.44
CA ALA A 29 -5.98 -0.25 -5.09
C ALA A 29 -6.02 1.28 -5.04
N MET A 30 -5.14 1.97 -5.77
CA MET A 30 -5.15 3.43 -5.89
C MET A 30 -6.48 3.93 -6.48
N GLU A 31 -6.93 3.36 -7.60
CA GLU A 31 -8.21 3.72 -8.23
C GLU A 31 -9.40 3.49 -7.29
N LEU A 32 -9.35 2.43 -6.47
CA LEU A 32 -10.37 2.17 -5.47
C LEU A 32 -10.37 3.23 -4.37
N ILE A 33 -9.19 3.65 -3.89
CA ILE A 33 -9.05 4.75 -2.92
C ILE A 33 -9.61 6.05 -3.49
N TRP A 34 -9.27 6.38 -4.73
CA TRP A 34 -9.76 7.59 -5.39
C TRP A 34 -11.28 7.56 -5.56
N SER A 35 -11.83 6.44 -6.03
CA SER A 35 -13.26 6.32 -6.32
C SER A 35 -14.13 6.21 -5.06
N ARG A 36 -13.63 5.59 -3.98
CA ARG A 36 -14.42 5.31 -2.76
C ARG A 36 -14.13 6.25 -1.61
N LEU A 37 -12.86 6.59 -1.41
CA LEU A 37 -12.41 7.42 -0.28
C LEU A 37 -12.19 8.88 -0.68
N LYS A 38 -12.12 9.18 -1.98
CA LYS A 38 -11.88 10.53 -2.53
C LYS A 38 -10.55 11.13 -2.08
N LEU A 39 -9.59 10.28 -1.73
CA LEU A 39 -8.23 10.67 -1.38
C LEU A 39 -7.33 10.53 -2.61
N VAL A 40 -6.57 11.57 -2.92
CA VAL A 40 -5.53 11.48 -3.96
C VAL A 40 -4.31 10.81 -3.35
N VAL A 41 -4.00 9.62 -3.86
CA VAL A 41 -2.85 8.80 -3.47
C VAL A 41 -2.08 8.38 -4.71
N GLU A 42 -0.78 8.19 -4.59
CA GLU A 42 0.05 7.57 -5.63
C GLU A 42 0.03 6.03 -5.50
N PRO A 43 0.40 5.24 -6.53
CA PRO A 43 0.37 3.77 -6.45
C PRO A 43 1.17 3.21 -5.27
N SER A 44 2.35 3.78 -4.99
CA SER A 44 3.19 3.43 -3.82
C SER A 44 2.49 3.67 -2.48
N GLY A 45 1.61 4.68 -2.40
CA GLY A 45 0.81 4.96 -1.20
C GLY A 45 -0.39 4.03 -1.02
N ALA A 46 -0.80 3.31 -2.08
CA ALA A 46 -1.93 2.41 -2.08
C ALA A 46 -1.58 0.94 -1.80
N VAL A 47 -0.28 0.59 -1.74
CA VAL A 47 0.21 -0.80 -1.58
C VAL A 47 -0.35 -1.49 -0.34
N VAL A 48 -0.64 -0.74 0.73
CA VAL A 48 -1.23 -1.27 1.97
C VAL A 48 -2.65 -1.80 1.76
N LEU A 49 -3.45 -1.11 0.93
CA LEU A 49 -4.77 -1.59 0.55
C LEU A 49 -4.66 -2.76 -0.43
N ALA A 50 -3.75 -2.68 -1.39
CA ALA A 50 -3.48 -3.79 -2.32
C ALA A 50 -3.14 -5.09 -1.57
N ALA A 51 -2.27 -5.01 -0.57
CA ALA A 51 -1.88 -6.17 0.24
C ALA A 51 -3.06 -6.74 1.02
N LEU A 52 -3.88 -5.87 1.63
CA LEU A 52 -5.09 -6.30 2.35
C LEU A 52 -6.11 -6.97 1.42
N LEU A 53 -6.29 -6.43 0.20
CA LEU A 53 -7.22 -6.98 -0.78
C LEU A 53 -6.74 -8.32 -1.35
N LYS A 54 -5.45 -8.47 -1.57
CA LYS A 54 -4.81 -9.71 -2.06
C LYS A 54 -4.85 -10.82 -1.01
N HIS A 55 -4.67 -10.47 0.26
CA HIS A 55 -4.58 -11.41 1.38
C HIS A 55 -5.76 -11.26 2.35
N ARG A 56 -6.98 -11.06 1.85
CA ARG A 56 -8.18 -10.80 2.66
C ARG A 56 -8.38 -11.82 3.79
N ASP A 57 -8.10 -13.09 3.52
CA ASP A 57 -8.29 -14.17 4.49
C ASP A 57 -7.38 -14.01 5.72
N LEU A 58 -6.19 -13.42 5.56
CA LEU A 58 -5.28 -13.13 6.68
C LEU A 58 -5.85 -12.07 7.63
N PHE A 59 -6.78 -11.25 7.17
CA PHE A 59 -7.30 -10.08 7.88
C PHE A 59 -8.80 -10.18 8.20
N ALA A 60 -9.46 -11.27 7.82
CA ALA A 60 -10.89 -11.44 7.98
C ALA A 60 -11.32 -11.34 9.46
N GLY A 61 -12.35 -10.54 9.73
CA GLY A 61 -12.87 -10.31 11.09
C GLY A 61 -12.00 -9.40 11.96
N GLN A 62 -10.87 -8.91 11.47
CA GLN A 62 -9.97 -8.03 12.22
C GLN A 62 -10.25 -6.55 11.96
N ARG A 63 -9.85 -5.71 12.91
CA ARG A 63 -9.81 -4.26 12.74
C ARG A 63 -8.41 -3.86 12.29
N VAL A 64 -8.26 -3.56 11.00
CA VAL A 64 -6.95 -3.27 10.41
C VAL A 64 -6.76 -1.76 10.21
N GLY A 65 -5.63 -1.23 10.69
CA GLY A 65 -5.18 0.13 10.37
C GLY A 65 -4.25 0.11 9.17
N LEU A 66 -4.53 0.92 8.15
CA LEU A 66 -3.69 1.07 6.96
C LEU A 66 -3.09 2.48 6.95
N VAL A 67 -1.77 2.57 6.77
CA VAL A 67 -1.05 3.85 6.65
C VAL A 67 -0.84 4.18 5.18
N VAL A 68 -1.56 5.19 4.69
CA VAL A 68 -1.34 5.76 3.36
C VAL A 68 -0.17 6.73 3.45
N SER A 69 0.97 6.37 2.87
CA SER A 69 2.23 7.09 3.08
C SER A 69 2.41 8.33 2.23
N GLY A 70 1.72 8.45 1.09
CA GLY A 70 1.95 9.53 0.13
C GLY A 70 0.86 9.67 -0.93
N GLY A 71 0.82 10.86 -1.53
CA GLY A 71 -0.15 11.23 -2.55
C GLY A 71 0.39 12.20 -3.58
N ASN A 72 1.69 12.14 -3.88
CA ASN A 72 2.34 12.98 -4.89
C ASN A 72 2.04 12.45 -6.30
N ALA A 73 0.75 12.28 -6.61
CA ALA A 73 0.29 11.74 -7.87
C ALA A 73 0.25 12.83 -8.94
N ASN A 74 0.83 12.55 -10.12
CA ASN A 74 0.56 13.34 -11.31
C ASN A 74 -0.74 12.84 -11.95
N ILE A 75 -1.83 13.57 -11.69
CA ILE A 75 -3.18 13.21 -12.09
C ILE A 75 -3.37 13.23 -13.62
N SER A 76 -2.56 14.00 -14.35
CA SER A 76 -2.61 14.11 -15.82
C SER A 76 -2.48 12.76 -16.53
N ASN A 77 -1.83 11.79 -15.89
CA ASN A 77 -1.63 10.45 -16.45
C ASN A 77 -2.81 9.50 -16.20
N PHE A 78 -3.80 9.91 -15.40
CA PHE A 78 -4.87 9.04 -14.89
C PHE A 78 -6.28 9.55 -15.20
N ILE A 79 -6.40 10.73 -15.80
CA ILE A 79 -7.66 11.28 -16.30
C ILE A 79 -7.56 11.36 -17.83
N PRO A 80 -8.52 10.80 -18.59
CA PRO A 80 -8.54 10.89 -20.05
C PRO A 80 -8.66 12.34 -20.56
#